data_AF-A0A1C6PN54-F1
#
_entry.id   AF-A0A1C6PN54-F1
#
_cell.length_a   1.000
_cell.length_b   1.000
_cell.length_c   1.000
_cell.angle_alpha   90.00
_cell.angle_beta   90.00
_cell.angle_gamma   90.00
#
_symmetry.space_group_name_H-M   'P 1'
#
loop_
_entity.id
_entity.type
_entity.pdbx_description
1 polymer ?
#
loop_
_entity_poly.entity_id
_entity_poly.type
_entity_poly.pdbx_seq_one_letter_code
_entity_poly.pdbx_strand_id
1 'polypeptide(L)'
;MRARARGGAGVRRRPWVPGCPGRGRSLLRKPGWSRRIAGRTSGPDKQESHSVFTVPGLAAPVEVRIDRWGVPHLYASSRRDLFLAQGFNAARDRLFQIDLWRRRGLGLLSEVFGERYLEHDRAARLFLYGGAMEEEWRSYGPDVEPAARAFTAGVNAFVELCGRRRQLLPAEFGLLGYEPAFWEPSDVAASAATDSTTTWARRSRGR
;
A
#
# COMPACT_ATOMS: atom_id res chain seq x y z
N MET A 1 36.70 -17.59 -15.37
CA MET A 1 35.78 -16.96 -16.33
C MET A 1 35.09 -15.76 -15.69
N ARG A 2 34.90 -14.66 -16.43
CA ARG A 2 34.03 -13.54 -16.01
C ARG A 2 32.71 -13.62 -16.79
N ALA A 3 31.59 -13.36 -16.13
CA ALA A 3 30.35 -12.89 -16.76
C ALA A 3 29.74 -11.80 -15.87
N ARG A 4 29.19 -10.75 -16.49
CA ARG A 4 28.74 -9.50 -15.83
C ARG A 4 27.29 -9.21 -16.24
N ALA A 5 26.69 -8.24 -15.52
CA ALA A 5 25.39 -7.59 -15.80
C ALA A 5 24.16 -8.42 -15.35
N ARG A 6 23.05 -7.80 -14.94
CA ARG A 6 22.55 -6.45 -15.30
C ARG A 6 22.14 -5.64 -14.06
N GLY A 7 22.42 -4.34 -14.08
CA GLY A 7 22.08 -3.44 -12.97
C GLY A 7 20.63 -2.96 -13.04
N GLY A 8 19.89 -3.10 -11.94
CA GLY A 8 18.54 -2.54 -11.79
C GLY A 8 18.55 -1.01 -11.69
N ALA A 9 17.53 -0.37 -12.25
CA ALA A 9 17.42 1.08 -12.29
C ALA A 9 17.06 1.66 -10.90
N GLY A 10 18.04 2.18 -10.18
CA GLY A 10 17.85 2.86 -8.90
C GLY A 10 17.45 4.32 -9.06
N VAL A 11 16.43 4.77 -8.31
CA VAL A 11 16.00 6.18 -8.26
C VAL A 11 17.13 7.04 -7.71
N ARG A 12 17.59 7.98 -8.53
CA ARG A 12 18.44 9.08 -8.09
C ARG A 12 17.66 10.37 -8.15
N ARG A 13 17.59 11.01 -7.00
CA ARG A 13 17.22 12.41 -6.86
C ARG A 13 18.16 13.30 -7.80
N ARG A 14 17.79 14.50 -8.33
CA ARG A 14 18.64 15.56 -9.01
C ARG A 14 18.22 17.04 -8.72
N PRO A 15 19.07 18.02 -8.31
CA PRO A 15 18.63 19.25 -7.63
C PRO A 15 18.10 20.34 -8.55
N TRP A 16 17.39 21.30 -7.95
CA TRP A 16 16.88 22.50 -8.62
C TRP A 16 17.71 23.74 -8.25
N VAL A 17 17.96 24.61 -9.24
CA VAL A 17 18.71 25.86 -9.10
C VAL A 17 18.00 26.95 -9.93
N PRO A 18 17.52 28.05 -9.33
CA PRO A 18 17.14 29.24 -10.06
C PRO A 18 18.37 30.10 -10.37
N GLY A 19 18.43 30.68 -11.56
CA GLY A 19 19.50 31.62 -11.94
C GLY A 19 19.17 33.06 -11.56
N CYS A 20 20.18 33.82 -11.12
CA CYS A 20 20.26 35.29 -11.18
C CYS A 20 21.76 35.72 -11.04
N PRO A 21 22.14 36.96 -11.40
CA PRO A 21 23.33 37.14 -12.25
C PRO A 21 24.65 37.57 -11.57
N GLY A 22 25.75 37.02 -12.10
CA GLY A 22 26.93 37.79 -12.50
C GLY A 22 27.98 38.23 -11.46
N ARG A 23 29.07 37.43 -11.31
CA ARG A 23 30.48 37.88 -11.47
C ARG A 23 31.50 36.74 -11.25
N GLY A 24 32.66 36.83 -11.93
CA GLY A 24 33.93 36.26 -11.43
C GLY A 24 34.43 34.92 -12.02
N ARG A 25 35.54 35.02 -12.76
CA ARG A 25 36.52 33.97 -13.15
C ARG A 25 37.04 33.14 -11.94
N SER A 26 37.63 31.93 -12.05
CA SER A 26 38.03 31.11 -13.21
C SER A 26 38.35 29.65 -12.85
N LEU A 27 38.16 28.75 -13.84
CA LEU A 27 38.98 27.56 -14.18
C LEU A 27 39.52 26.64 -13.05
N LEU A 28 38.90 25.45 -12.93
CA LEU A 28 39.66 24.19 -12.91
C LEU A 28 38.81 23.05 -13.52
N ARG A 29 39.27 22.43 -14.61
CA ARG A 29 38.63 21.24 -15.23
C ARG A 29 38.97 19.99 -14.41
N LYS A 30 37.99 19.13 -14.08
CA LYS A 30 38.10 17.65 -14.21
C LYS A 30 36.72 17.00 -14.43
N PRO A 31 36.63 15.83 -15.09
CA PRO A 31 35.37 15.22 -15.54
C PRO A 31 34.82 14.16 -14.57
N GLY A 32 33.50 13.92 -14.60
CA GLY A 32 32.87 12.80 -13.91
C GLY A 32 31.35 12.95 -13.75
N TRP A 33 30.56 12.20 -14.53
CA TRP A 33 29.09 12.29 -14.50
C TRP A 33 28.47 11.47 -13.35
N SER A 34 27.63 12.09 -12.51
CA SER A 34 26.58 11.41 -11.73
C SER A 34 25.50 12.40 -11.19
N ARG A 35 24.37 11.89 -10.67
CA ARG A 35 23.10 12.65 -10.47
C ARG A 35 22.57 12.48 -9.00
N ARG A 36 22.17 13.57 -8.27
CA ARG A 36 21.73 13.64 -6.83
C ARG A 36 20.77 14.83 -6.48
N ILE A 37 19.56 14.73 -5.86
CA ILE A 37 18.79 15.87 -5.20
C ILE A 37 19.09 15.68 -3.72
N ALA A 38 19.24 16.77 -2.98
CA ALA A 38 18.90 16.81 -1.56
C ALA A 38 17.48 17.36 -1.41
N GLY A 39 16.67 16.75 -0.54
CA GLY A 39 15.58 17.49 0.11
C GLY A 39 16.16 18.33 1.24
N ARG A 40 15.49 19.39 1.66
CA ARG A 40 15.77 20.06 2.92
C ARG A 40 14.46 20.61 3.47
N THR A 41 14.12 20.28 4.71
CA THR A 41 13.10 20.97 5.50
C THR A 41 13.77 21.93 6.46
N SER A 42 13.14 23.08 6.70
CA SER A 42 13.52 24.01 7.76
C SER A 42 12.72 23.71 9.02
N GLY A 43 13.32 22.96 9.95
CA GLY A 43 12.74 22.63 11.25
C GLY A 43 13.72 21.74 12.04
N PRO A 44 13.86 21.92 13.37
CA PRO A 44 14.88 21.20 14.13
C PRO A 44 14.50 19.73 14.31
N ASP A 45 15.48 18.87 14.05
CA ASP A 45 15.64 17.51 14.56
C ASP A 45 14.46 16.53 14.37
N LYS A 46 14.28 16.07 13.12
CA LYS A 46 13.77 14.72 12.85
C LYS A 46 14.67 14.04 11.83
N GLN A 47 15.23 12.89 12.20
CA GLN A 47 16.15 12.12 11.36
C GLN A 47 15.43 11.58 10.11
N GLU A 48 15.97 11.87 8.91
CA GLU A 48 15.41 11.40 7.63
C GLU A 48 15.61 9.87 7.48
N SER A 49 14.62 9.09 7.91
CA SER A 49 14.64 7.62 7.87
C SER A 49 14.44 7.08 6.44
N HIS A 50 15.54 6.97 5.70
CA HIS A 50 15.56 6.38 4.35
C HIS A 50 15.41 4.85 4.36
N SER A 51 14.17 4.36 4.47
CA SER A 51 13.83 2.94 4.31
C SER A 51 13.65 2.57 2.83
N VAL A 52 14.40 1.56 2.34
CA VAL A 52 14.21 0.97 1.00
C VAL A 52 13.65 -0.44 1.15
N PHE A 53 12.56 -0.72 0.44
CA PHE A 53 11.90 -2.02 0.39
C PHE A 53 11.92 -2.58 -1.03
N THR A 54 12.24 -3.85 -1.18
CA THR A 54 12.07 -4.59 -2.44
C THR A 54 10.67 -5.19 -2.44
N VAL A 55 9.77 -4.66 -3.27
CA VAL A 55 8.38 -5.12 -3.37
C VAL A 55 8.21 -5.94 -4.65
N PRO A 56 7.80 -7.22 -4.59
CA PRO A 56 7.49 -8.00 -5.78
C PRO A 56 6.39 -7.36 -6.64
N GLY A 57 6.49 -7.51 -7.97
CA GLY A 57 5.44 -7.10 -8.90
C GLY A 57 5.44 -5.62 -9.34
N LEU A 58 6.30 -4.77 -8.78
CA LEU A 58 6.55 -3.41 -9.31
C LEU A 58 7.31 -3.48 -10.64
N ALA A 59 6.81 -2.78 -11.66
CA ALA A 59 7.48 -2.64 -12.96
C ALA A 59 8.53 -1.52 -12.94
N ALA A 60 8.25 -0.43 -12.23
CA ALA A 60 9.15 0.69 -12.01
C ALA A 60 9.26 1.07 -10.52
N PRO A 61 10.33 1.75 -10.09
CA PRO A 61 10.44 2.27 -8.74
C PRO A 61 9.35 3.29 -8.40
N VAL A 62 8.85 3.22 -7.17
CA VAL A 62 7.88 4.19 -6.61
C VAL A 62 8.55 4.98 -5.47
N GLU A 63 8.34 6.29 -5.43
CA GLU A 63 8.79 7.14 -4.33
C GLU A 63 7.61 7.44 -3.38
N VAL A 64 7.78 7.16 -2.09
CA VAL A 64 6.85 7.58 -1.04
C VAL A 64 7.50 8.72 -0.25
N ARG A 65 6.81 9.85 -0.11
CA ARG A 65 7.25 11.00 0.69
C ARG A 65 6.24 11.26 1.79
N ILE A 66 6.65 11.10 3.03
CA ILE A 66 5.83 11.41 4.20
C ILE A 66 5.99 12.90 4.50
N ASP A 67 4.87 13.61 4.66
CA ASP A 67 4.88 15.03 5.01
C ASP A 67 5.06 15.28 6.52
N ARG A 68 4.95 16.55 6.95
CA ARG A 68 5.09 16.91 8.38
C ARG A 68 3.99 16.36 9.29
N TRP A 69 2.85 15.96 8.73
CA TRP A 69 1.67 15.44 9.43
C TRP A 69 1.62 13.90 9.41
N GLY A 70 2.57 13.24 8.76
CA GLY A 70 2.56 11.78 8.59
C GLY A 70 1.78 11.29 7.36
N VAL A 71 1.38 12.19 6.44
CA VAL A 71 0.62 11.84 5.23
C VAL A 71 1.58 11.35 4.14
N PRO A 72 1.40 10.13 3.59
CA PRO A 72 2.24 9.61 2.52
C PRO A 72 1.78 10.10 1.14
N HIS A 73 2.66 10.77 0.42
CA HIS A 73 2.50 11.13 -1.00
C HIS A 73 3.27 10.13 -1.87
N LEU A 74 2.55 9.41 -2.73
CA LEU A 74 3.12 8.37 -3.60
C LEU A 74 3.32 8.88 -5.03
N TYR A 75 4.49 8.61 -5.61
CA TYR A 75 4.85 8.99 -6.98
C TYR A 75 5.34 7.77 -7.76
N ALA A 76 4.58 7.37 -8.79
CA ALA A 76 4.88 6.24 -9.66
C ALA A 76 4.73 6.63 -11.14
N SER A 77 5.39 5.89 -12.03
CA SER A 77 5.24 6.07 -13.49
C SER A 77 4.06 5.29 -14.11
N SER A 78 3.36 4.48 -13.32
CA SER A 78 2.22 3.67 -13.76
C SER A 78 1.14 3.63 -12.67
N ARG A 79 -0.13 3.64 -13.08
CA ARG A 79 -1.28 3.46 -12.16
C ARG A 79 -1.20 2.12 -11.42
N ARG A 80 -0.76 1.04 -12.08
CA ARG A 80 -0.60 -0.29 -11.46
C ARG A 80 0.41 -0.24 -10.32
N ASP A 81 1.59 0.32 -10.58
CA ASP A 81 2.65 0.45 -9.59
C ASP A 81 2.22 1.38 -8.43
N LEU A 82 1.42 2.41 -8.73
CA LEU A 82 0.85 3.31 -7.71
C LEU A 82 -0.10 2.57 -6.76
N PHE A 83 -1.07 1.80 -7.28
CA PHE A 83 -2.00 1.03 -6.44
C PHE A 83 -1.29 -0.06 -5.63
N LEU A 84 -0.28 -0.72 -6.21
CA LEU A 84 0.54 -1.70 -5.51
C LEU A 84 1.32 -1.06 -4.36
N ALA A 85 2.00 0.06 -4.61
CA ALA A 85 2.69 0.81 -3.56
C ALA A 85 1.72 1.39 -2.51
N GLN A 86 0.50 1.76 -2.89
CA GLN A 86 -0.54 2.20 -1.97
C GLN A 86 -0.98 1.07 -1.03
N GLY A 87 -1.20 -0.13 -1.54
CA GLY A 87 -1.50 -1.32 -0.73
C GLY A 87 -0.36 -1.68 0.22
N PHE A 88 0.89 -1.66 -0.28
CA PHE A 88 2.07 -1.90 0.54
C PHE A 88 2.23 -0.86 1.66
N ASN A 89 2.00 0.42 1.38
CA ASN A 89 2.08 1.48 2.40
C ASN A 89 0.91 1.40 3.40
N ALA A 90 -0.31 1.10 2.94
CA ALA A 90 -1.47 0.91 3.81
C ALA A 90 -1.25 -0.26 4.79
N ALA A 91 -0.71 -1.39 4.29
CA ALA A 91 -0.30 -2.50 5.13
C ALA A 91 0.81 -2.10 6.11
N ARG A 92 1.89 -1.44 5.64
CA ARG A 92 2.99 -0.99 6.50
C ARG A 92 2.51 -0.17 7.71
N ASP A 93 1.61 0.79 7.49
CA ASP A 93 1.21 1.73 8.52
C ASP A 93 0.01 1.25 9.36
N ARG A 94 -0.82 0.34 8.82
CA ARG A 94 -2.15 -0.01 9.36
C ARG A 94 -2.54 -1.50 9.24
N LEU A 95 -1.60 -2.44 9.07
CA LEU A 95 -1.90 -3.87 8.81
C LEU A 95 -2.98 -4.45 9.75
N PHE A 96 -2.87 -4.22 11.06
CA PHE A 96 -3.84 -4.73 12.03
C PHE A 96 -5.23 -4.10 11.85
N GLN A 97 -5.31 -2.79 11.62
CA GLN A 97 -6.58 -2.09 11.39
C GLN A 97 -7.28 -2.59 10.13
N ILE A 98 -6.55 -2.78 9.03
CA ILE A 98 -7.14 -3.26 7.78
C ILE A 98 -7.53 -4.74 7.85
N ASP A 99 -6.74 -5.60 8.54
CA ASP A 99 -7.09 -7.00 8.79
C ASP A 99 -8.34 -7.13 9.67
N LEU A 100 -8.45 -6.30 10.72
CA LEU A 100 -9.64 -6.25 11.57
C LEU A 100 -10.90 -5.84 10.79
N TRP A 101 -10.80 -4.85 9.90
CA TRP A 101 -11.91 -4.44 9.02
C TRP A 101 -12.29 -5.52 8.01
N ARG A 102 -11.30 -6.19 7.40
CA ARG A 102 -11.51 -7.36 6.53
C ARG A 102 -12.25 -8.47 7.26
N ARG A 103 -11.80 -8.85 8.46
CA ARG A 103 -12.44 -9.87 9.31
C ARG A 103 -13.85 -9.47 9.72
N ARG A 104 -14.08 -8.19 10.02
CA ARG A 104 -15.41 -7.66 10.34
C ARG A 104 -16.38 -7.79 9.17
N GLY A 105 -15.97 -7.39 7.96
CA GLY A 105 -16.82 -7.50 6.76
C GLY A 105 -17.10 -8.95 6.34
N LEU A 106 -16.09 -9.82 6.41
CA LEU A 106 -16.21 -11.24 6.04
C LEU A 106 -16.91 -12.13 7.11
N GLY A 107 -17.16 -11.60 8.31
CA GLY A 107 -17.67 -12.39 9.43
C GLY A 107 -16.67 -13.46 9.89
N LEU A 108 -15.46 -13.01 10.24
CA LEU A 108 -14.31 -13.80 10.72
C LEU A 108 -13.73 -13.24 12.03
N LEU A 109 -14.52 -12.54 12.85
CA LEU A 109 -14.07 -11.98 14.13
C LEU A 109 -14.01 -13.04 15.23
N SER A 110 -14.92 -14.03 15.20
CA SER A 110 -14.97 -15.13 16.16
C SER A 110 -13.73 -16.01 16.13
N GLU A 111 -13.03 -16.10 15.00
CA GLU A 111 -11.73 -16.80 14.87
C GLU A 111 -10.63 -16.21 15.78
N VAL A 112 -10.66 -14.90 16.03
CA VAL A 112 -9.60 -14.17 16.76
C VAL A 112 -10.06 -13.78 18.17
N PHE A 113 -11.32 -13.38 18.32
CA PHE A 113 -11.85 -12.84 19.58
C PHE A 113 -12.83 -13.77 20.30
N GLY A 114 -13.04 -14.98 19.76
CA GLY A 114 -13.86 -16.04 20.36
C GLY A 114 -15.37 -15.89 20.15
N GLU A 115 -16.10 -16.80 20.79
CA GLU A 115 -17.53 -17.07 20.54
C GLU A 115 -18.46 -15.85 20.66
N ARG A 116 -18.06 -14.82 21.43
CA ARG A 116 -18.84 -13.58 21.60
C ARG A 116 -19.12 -12.81 20.31
N TYR A 117 -18.42 -13.12 19.20
CA TYR A 117 -18.67 -12.55 17.88
C TYR A 117 -19.42 -13.47 16.91
N LEU A 118 -19.84 -14.68 17.32
CA LEU A 118 -20.55 -15.60 16.42
C LEU A 118 -21.82 -14.99 15.81
N GLU A 119 -22.62 -14.27 16.60
CA GLU A 119 -23.82 -13.58 16.09
C GLU A 119 -23.48 -12.41 15.17
N HIS A 120 -22.39 -11.69 15.44
CA HIS A 120 -21.88 -10.66 14.53
C HIS A 120 -21.45 -11.28 13.19
N ASP A 121 -20.72 -12.39 13.22
CA ASP A 121 -20.21 -13.05 12.02
C ASP A 121 -21.33 -13.69 11.20
N ARG A 122 -22.35 -14.26 11.86
CA ARG A 122 -23.60 -14.70 11.23
C ARG A 122 -24.29 -13.54 10.52
N ALA A 123 -24.48 -12.41 11.21
CA ALA A 123 -25.12 -11.23 10.65
C ALA A 123 -24.32 -10.63 9.47
N ALA A 124 -23.00 -10.50 9.58
CA ALA A 124 -22.13 -9.99 8.52
C ALA A 124 -22.24 -10.84 7.24
N ARG A 125 -22.24 -12.17 7.39
CA ARG A 125 -22.39 -13.11 6.25
C ARG A 125 -23.74 -13.03 5.54
N LEU A 126 -24.80 -12.50 6.17
CA LEU A 126 -26.08 -12.21 5.51
C LEU A 126 -26.03 -10.97 4.59
N PHE A 127 -25.02 -10.11 4.75
CA PHE A 127 -24.79 -8.91 3.93
C PHE A 127 -23.68 -9.09 2.88
N LEU A 128 -22.92 -10.19 2.93
CA LEU A 128 -21.94 -10.52 1.91
C LEU A 128 -22.61 -10.75 0.55
N TYR A 129 -21.99 -10.22 -0.50
CA TYR A 129 -22.40 -10.49 -1.87
C TYR A 129 -21.99 -11.91 -2.26
N GLY A 130 -22.99 -12.78 -2.48
CA GLY A 130 -22.80 -14.19 -2.89
C GLY A 130 -22.92 -14.45 -4.39
N GLY A 131 -22.93 -13.42 -5.23
CA GLY A 131 -22.97 -13.55 -6.69
C GLY A 131 -21.59 -13.73 -7.32
N ALA A 132 -21.52 -13.77 -8.66
CA ALA A 132 -20.26 -13.84 -9.38
C ALA A 132 -19.47 -12.53 -9.25
N MET A 133 -18.21 -12.60 -8.77
CA MET A 133 -17.36 -11.42 -8.61
C MET A 133 -17.13 -10.69 -9.93
N GLU A 134 -17.04 -11.41 -11.06
CA GLU A 134 -16.89 -10.85 -12.39
C GLU A 134 -18.05 -9.93 -12.80
N GLU A 135 -19.27 -10.20 -12.31
CA GLU A 135 -20.44 -9.36 -12.56
C GLU A 135 -20.39 -8.10 -11.68
N GLU A 136 -20.07 -8.25 -10.40
CA GLU A 136 -19.94 -7.14 -9.46
C GLU A 136 -18.83 -6.16 -9.89
N TRP A 137 -17.65 -6.68 -10.32
CA TRP A 137 -16.56 -5.87 -10.86
C TRP A 137 -16.97 -5.05 -12.09
N ARG A 138 -17.74 -5.63 -13.02
CA ARG A 138 -18.26 -4.91 -14.19
C ARG A 138 -19.16 -3.74 -13.80
N SER A 139 -19.87 -3.84 -12.67
CA SER A 139 -20.75 -2.77 -12.18
C SER A 139 -20.00 -1.54 -11.68
N TYR A 140 -18.76 -1.71 -11.18
CA TYR A 140 -17.90 -0.61 -10.75
C TYR A 140 -17.03 -0.01 -11.88
N GLY A 141 -16.86 -0.73 -12.99
CA GLY A 141 -16.14 -0.30 -14.18
C GLY A 141 -14.79 -1.01 -14.39
N PRO A 142 -14.24 -0.94 -15.62
CA PRO A 142 -13.14 -1.81 -16.07
C PRO A 142 -11.82 -1.62 -15.34
N ASP A 143 -11.62 -0.46 -14.70
CA ASP A 143 -10.40 -0.10 -13.99
C ASP A 143 -10.32 -0.65 -12.55
N VAL A 144 -11.46 -1.02 -11.96
CA VAL A 144 -11.56 -1.29 -10.51
C VAL A 144 -10.95 -2.62 -10.13
N GLU A 145 -11.25 -3.67 -10.90
CA GLU A 145 -10.71 -5.02 -10.64
C GLU A 145 -9.17 -5.08 -10.84
N PRO A 146 -8.56 -4.48 -11.88
CA PRO A 146 -7.10 -4.33 -11.96
C PRO A 146 -6.50 -3.50 -10.82
N ALA A 147 -7.18 -2.44 -10.35
CA ALA A 147 -6.71 -1.63 -9.24
C ALA A 147 -6.76 -2.39 -7.90
N ALA A 148 -7.85 -3.11 -7.63
CA ALA A 148 -8.00 -3.98 -6.46
C ALA A 148 -6.94 -5.08 -6.45
N ARG A 149 -6.72 -5.77 -7.58
CA ARG A 149 -5.63 -6.76 -7.73
C ARG A 149 -4.25 -6.18 -7.48
N ALA A 150 -3.97 -4.97 -7.97
CA ALA A 150 -2.69 -4.32 -7.70
C ALA A 150 -2.54 -3.96 -6.21
N PHE A 151 -3.59 -3.43 -5.59
CA PHE A 151 -3.61 -3.07 -4.17
C PHE A 151 -3.41 -4.29 -3.26
N THR A 152 -4.16 -5.38 -3.45
CA THR A 152 -4.02 -6.59 -2.62
C THR A 152 -2.67 -7.28 -2.82
N ALA A 153 -2.11 -7.27 -4.03
CA ALA A 153 -0.72 -7.71 -4.26
C ALA A 153 0.30 -6.88 -3.43
N GLY A 154 0.06 -5.57 -3.28
CA GLY A 154 0.85 -4.69 -2.42
C GLY A 154 0.74 -5.04 -0.93
N VAL A 155 -0.48 -5.29 -0.45
CA VAL A 155 -0.73 -5.76 0.93
C VAL A 155 -0.05 -7.10 1.18
N ASN A 156 -0.23 -8.07 0.27
CA ASN A 156 0.35 -9.42 0.37
C ASN A 156 1.87 -9.40 0.36
N ALA A 157 2.50 -8.49 -0.41
CA ALA A 157 3.94 -8.29 -0.37
C ALA A 157 4.45 -7.78 0.99
N PHE A 158 3.66 -7.01 1.74
CA PHE A 158 3.99 -6.61 3.10
C PHE A 158 3.75 -7.73 4.13
N VAL A 159 2.66 -8.50 3.97
CA VAL A 159 2.39 -9.71 4.79
C VAL A 159 3.53 -10.72 4.65
N GLU A 160 3.98 -11.02 3.43
CA GLU A 160 5.13 -11.88 3.17
C GLU A 160 6.42 -11.31 3.79
N LEU A 161 6.62 -10.00 3.74
CA LEU A 161 7.77 -9.35 4.36
C LEU A 161 7.74 -9.48 5.90
N CYS A 162 6.56 -9.40 6.53
CA CYS A 162 6.39 -9.64 7.97
C CYS A 162 6.66 -11.10 8.35
N GLY A 163 6.29 -12.06 7.50
CA GLY A 163 6.65 -13.48 7.65
C GLY A 163 8.16 -13.71 7.65
N ARG A 164 8.89 -12.98 6.78
CA ARG A 164 10.36 -13.04 6.67
C ARG A 164 11.10 -12.19 7.71
N ARG A 165 10.43 -11.18 8.30
CA ARG A 165 10.99 -10.19 9.24
C ARG A 165 9.98 -9.90 10.34
N ARG A 166 9.92 -10.77 11.34
CA ARG A 166 8.93 -10.73 12.42
C ARG A 166 8.87 -9.40 13.17
N GLN A 167 9.99 -8.66 13.23
CA GLN A 167 10.08 -7.32 13.83
C GLN A 167 9.30 -6.22 13.09
N LEU A 168 8.75 -6.51 11.90
CA LEU A 168 7.86 -5.61 11.15
C LEU A 168 6.38 -5.92 11.38
N LEU A 169 6.06 -7.04 12.06
CA LEU A 169 4.70 -7.40 12.41
C LEU A 169 4.20 -6.49 13.55
N PRO A 170 3.00 -5.87 13.45
CA PRO A 170 2.42 -5.11 14.55
C PRO A 170 2.24 -5.94 15.83
N ALA A 171 2.40 -5.31 16.99
CA ALA A 171 2.40 -5.98 18.28
C ALA A 171 1.05 -6.64 18.63
N GLU A 172 -0.04 -6.10 18.07
CA GLU A 172 -1.42 -6.57 18.24
C GLU A 172 -1.61 -8.02 17.79
N PHE A 173 -0.94 -8.44 16.72
CA PHE A 173 -0.94 -9.84 16.24
C PHE A 173 -0.28 -10.78 17.25
N GLY A 174 0.83 -10.35 17.85
CA GLY A 174 1.50 -11.10 18.92
C GLY A 174 0.70 -11.16 20.21
N LEU A 175 0.00 -10.08 20.57
CA LEU A 175 -0.89 -10.01 21.74
C LEU A 175 -2.12 -10.92 21.59
N LEU A 176 -2.71 -10.95 20.39
CA LEU A 176 -3.92 -11.74 20.08
C LEU A 176 -3.61 -13.16 19.60
N GLY A 177 -2.34 -13.53 19.45
CA GLY A 177 -1.92 -14.90 19.14
C GLY A 177 -2.24 -15.39 17.73
N TYR A 178 -2.35 -14.50 16.74
CA TYR A 178 -2.69 -14.87 15.36
C TYR A 178 -1.82 -14.15 14.32
N GLU A 179 -1.71 -14.71 13.11
CA GLU A 179 -0.97 -14.11 11.99
C GLU A 179 -1.90 -13.43 10.97
N PRO A 180 -1.45 -12.36 10.29
CA PRO A 180 -2.20 -11.72 9.21
C PRO A 180 -2.42 -12.67 8.03
N ALA A 181 -3.65 -12.71 7.52
CA ALA A 181 -3.99 -13.51 6.35
C ALA A 181 -3.54 -12.83 5.05
N PHE A 182 -3.40 -13.62 3.97
CA PHE A 182 -3.34 -13.08 2.62
C PHE A 182 -4.70 -12.53 2.18
N TRP A 183 -4.66 -11.49 1.35
CA TRP A 183 -5.81 -10.74 0.85
C TRP A 183 -6.13 -11.13 -0.58
N GLU A 184 -7.38 -11.49 -0.83
CA GLU A 184 -7.92 -11.68 -2.17
C GLU A 184 -8.54 -10.38 -2.69
N PRO A 185 -8.59 -10.13 -4.02
CA PRO A 185 -9.16 -8.91 -4.58
C PRO A 185 -10.62 -8.67 -4.16
N SER A 186 -11.38 -9.76 -3.96
CA SER A 186 -12.76 -9.76 -3.44
C SER A 186 -12.89 -9.16 -2.04
N ASP A 187 -11.85 -9.24 -1.22
CA ASP A 187 -11.88 -8.73 0.16
C ASP A 187 -12.02 -7.19 0.18
N VAL A 188 -11.55 -6.52 -0.87
CA VAL A 188 -11.71 -5.07 -1.09
C VAL A 188 -13.18 -4.71 -1.34
N ALA A 189 -13.91 -5.54 -2.11
CA ALA A 189 -15.34 -5.37 -2.32
C ALA A 189 -16.15 -5.69 -1.06
N ALA A 190 -15.83 -6.78 -0.35
CA ALA A 190 -16.53 -7.20 0.87
C ALA A 190 -16.42 -6.16 2.01
N SER A 191 -15.23 -5.54 2.16
CA SER A 191 -15.03 -4.44 3.12
C SER A 191 -15.79 -3.18 2.72
N ALA A 192 -15.76 -2.78 1.44
CA ALA A 192 -16.52 -1.62 0.94
C ALA A 192 -18.05 -1.79 1.06
N ALA A 193 -18.56 -3.01 0.89
CA ALA A 193 -20.00 -3.32 1.01
C ALA A 193 -20.53 -3.18 2.45
N THR A 194 -19.65 -3.27 3.45
CA THR A 194 -19.99 -3.17 4.89
C THR A 194 -20.14 -1.71 5.35
N ASP A 195 -19.28 -0.81 4.87
CA ASP A 195 -19.29 0.61 5.25
C ASP A 195 -20.31 1.46 4.45
N SER A 196 -20.89 0.92 3.37
CA SER A 196 -21.79 1.67 2.48
C SER A 196 -23.27 1.37 2.74
N THR A 197 -23.99 2.36 3.27
CA THR A 197 -25.47 2.38 3.40
C THR A 197 -26.19 2.09 2.07
N THR A 198 -25.51 2.31 0.95
CA THR A 198 -25.94 2.06 -0.43
C THR A 198 -26.43 0.63 -0.68
N THR A 199 -25.83 -0.38 -0.04
CA THR A 199 -26.20 -1.79 -0.22
C THR A 199 -27.66 -2.05 0.20
N TRP A 200 -28.12 -1.34 1.24
CA TRP A 200 -29.51 -1.37 1.73
C TRP A 200 -30.48 -0.73 0.72
N ALA A 201 -30.08 0.40 0.13
CA ALA A 201 -30.88 1.16 -0.84
C ALA A 201 -31.03 0.47 -2.22
N ARG A 202 -30.12 -0.45 -2.58
CA ARG A 202 -30.21 -1.21 -3.84
C ARG A 202 -31.20 -2.38 -3.72
N ARG A 203 -31.33 -2.99 -2.53
CA ARG A 203 -32.24 -4.13 -2.28
C ARG A 203 -33.70 -3.73 -2.08
N SER A 204 -33.96 -2.48 -1.67
CA SER A 204 -35.33 -1.94 -1.51
C SER A 204 -36.00 -1.49 -2.81
N ARG A 205 -35.26 -1.39 -3.92
CA ARG A 205 -35.78 -1.05 -5.27
C ARG A 205 -36.07 -2.28 -6.14
N GLY A 206 -36.05 -3.48 -5.56
CA GLY A 206 -36.23 -4.77 -6.24
C GLY A 206 -37.36 -5.63 -5.66
N ARG A 207 -38.44 -4.99 -5.19
CA ARG A 207 -39.72 -5.61 -4.83
C ARG A 207 -40.85 -4.82 -5.47
#